data_AF-A0A1C5PYK2-F1
#
_entry.id   AF-A0A1C5PYK2-F1
#
_cell.length_a   1.000
_cell.length_b   1.000
_cell.length_c   1.000
_cell.angle_alpha   90.00
_cell.angle_beta   90.00
_cell.angle_gamma   90.00
#
_symmetry.space_group_name_H-M   'P 1'
#
loop_
_entity.id
_entity.type
_entity.pdbx_description
1 polymer ?
#
loop_
_entity_poly.entity_id
_entity_poly.type
_entity_poly.pdbx_seq_one_letter_code
_entity_poly.pdbx_strand_id
1 'polypeptide(L)'
;MVFYRGTVEALADRYVVFRDDYGAVSRLLLELIRAEALARGYHIITCPCAMHPEDQIDHIFIPALRLAFLTDNLWHPIQLPGVQAVRCTRFVDRENLSGFRARLRFNDRAASELIDQAVALMAQAKNCHDELETYYRAAVDFDQVNAVAANCQKILGLG
;
A
#
# COMPACT_ATOMS: atom_id res chain seq x y z
N MET A 1 9.35 0.29 7.56
CA MET A 1 8.61 -0.49 6.54
C MET A 1 7.38 -1.09 7.19
N VAL A 2 6.20 -0.81 6.66
CA VAL A 2 4.91 -1.18 7.26
C VAL A 2 4.33 -2.34 6.46
N PHE A 3 4.20 -3.51 7.07
CA PHE A 3 3.45 -4.63 6.50
C PHE A 3 2.18 -4.84 7.34
N TYR A 4 1.02 -4.80 6.71
CA TYR A 4 -0.29 -4.86 7.38
C TYR A 4 -0.67 -6.30 7.79
N ARG A 5 0.21 -7.01 8.51
CA ARG A 5 0.00 -8.41 8.92
C ARG A 5 -1.35 -8.62 9.59
N GLY A 6 -1.70 -7.79 10.57
CA GLY A 6 -2.96 -7.94 11.31
C GLY A 6 -4.20 -7.84 10.42
N THR A 7 -4.17 -6.95 9.41
CA THR A 7 -5.25 -6.85 8.42
C THR A 7 -5.34 -8.10 7.56
N VAL A 8 -4.19 -8.63 7.13
CA VAL A 8 -4.16 -9.86 6.33
C VAL A 8 -4.75 -11.03 7.11
N GLU A 9 -4.29 -11.25 8.34
CA GLU A 9 -4.72 -12.35 9.20
C GLU A 9 -6.20 -12.23 9.61
N ALA A 10 -6.71 -11.01 9.78
CA ALA A 10 -8.12 -10.79 10.07
C ALA A 10 -9.04 -11.15 8.88
N LEU A 11 -8.61 -10.81 7.66
CA LEU A 11 -9.45 -10.87 6.46
C LEU A 11 -9.25 -12.14 5.63
N ALA A 12 -8.18 -12.91 5.85
CA ALA A 12 -7.87 -14.10 5.07
C ALA A 12 -7.21 -15.22 5.88
N ASP A 13 -7.59 -16.47 5.60
CA ASP A 13 -6.92 -17.68 6.08
C ASP A 13 -5.90 -18.21 5.07
N ARG A 14 -6.11 -17.86 3.80
CA ARG A 14 -5.32 -18.33 2.67
C ARG A 14 -4.76 -17.14 1.93
N TYR A 15 -3.49 -17.24 1.55
CA TYR A 15 -2.81 -16.18 0.83
C TYR A 15 -1.96 -16.77 -0.30
N VAL A 16 -2.15 -16.22 -1.49
CA VAL A 16 -1.25 -16.40 -2.63
C VAL A 16 -0.32 -15.20 -2.68
N VAL A 17 0.97 -15.45 -2.64
CA VAL A 17 2.01 -14.40 -2.61
C VAL A 17 2.75 -14.39 -3.94
N PHE A 18 2.64 -13.28 -4.67
CA PHE A 18 3.41 -13.00 -5.88
C PHE A 18 4.76 -12.41 -5.49
N ARG A 19 5.83 -13.22 -5.59
CA ARG A 19 7.20 -12.73 -5.41
C ARG A 19 7.68 -12.10 -6.70
N ASP A 20 7.68 -10.78 -6.73
CA ASP A 20 7.87 -9.99 -7.94
C ASP A 20 8.88 -8.86 -7.71
N ASP A 21 10.16 -9.23 -7.73
CA ASP A 21 11.28 -8.33 -7.45
C ASP A 21 11.28 -7.05 -8.31
N TYR A 22 10.70 -7.12 -9.51
CA TYR A 22 10.67 -6.01 -10.48
C TYR A 22 9.30 -5.33 -10.60
N GLY A 23 8.26 -5.83 -9.91
CA GLY A 23 6.89 -5.30 -10.00
C GLY A 23 6.24 -5.40 -11.37
N ALA A 24 6.79 -6.20 -12.29
CA ALA A 24 6.35 -6.25 -13.68
C ALA A 24 5.15 -7.17 -13.92
N VAL A 25 4.93 -8.16 -13.04
CA VAL A 25 4.00 -9.27 -13.27
C VAL A 25 2.80 -9.19 -12.34
N SER A 26 3.05 -8.94 -11.06
CA SER A 26 2.05 -8.88 -9.98
C SER A 26 0.92 -7.92 -10.31
N ARG A 27 1.23 -6.71 -10.82
CA ARG A 27 0.23 -5.72 -11.27
C ARG A 27 -0.78 -6.33 -12.25
N LEU A 28 -0.28 -6.97 -13.32
CA LEU A 28 -1.13 -7.56 -14.36
C LEU A 28 -1.98 -8.72 -13.81
N LEU A 29 -1.38 -9.60 -13.00
CA LEU A 29 -2.11 -10.70 -12.39
C LEU A 29 -3.20 -10.21 -11.45
N LEU A 30 -2.91 -9.20 -10.63
CA LEU A 30 -3.87 -8.61 -9.70
C LEU A 30 -5.00 -7.90 -10.43
N GLU A 31 -4.74 -7.19 -11.53
CA GLU A 31 -5.78 -6.60 -12.39
C GLU A 31 -6.75 -7.66 -12.92
N LEU A 32 -6.22 -8.78 -13.43
CA LEU A 32 -7.06 -9.88 -13.93
C LEU A 32 -7.86 -10.54 -12.80
N ILE A 33 -7.25 -10.79 -11.65
CA ILE A 33 -7.92 -11.36 -10.47
C ILE A 33 -9.02 -10.43 -9.96
N ARG A 34 -8.75 -9.12 -9.90
CA ARG A 34 -9.72 -8.10 -9.52
C ARG A 34 -10.92 -8.11 -10.46
N ALA A 35 -10.68 -8.06 -11.77
CA ALA A 35 -11.74 -8.06 -12.77
C ALA A 35 -12.61 -9.31 -12.65
N GLU A 36 -12.00 -10.49 -12.50
CA GLU A 36 -12.71 -11.76 -12.37
C GLU A 36 -13.51 -11.84 -11.05
N ALA A 37 -12.94 -11.39 -9.93
CA ALA A 37 -13.64 -11.39 -8.65
C ALA A 37 -14.88 -10.49 -8.67
N LEU A 38 -14.76 -9.30 -9.27
CA LEU A 38 -15.89 -8.39 -9.48
C LEU A 38 -16.94 -8.97 -10.43
N ALA A 39 -16.53 -9.59 -11.55
CA ALA A 39 -17.44 -10.22 -12.49
C ALA A 39 -18.27 -11.35 -11.86
N ARG A 40 -17.70 -12.05 -10.86
CA ARG A 40 -18.40 -13.06 -10.05
C ARG A 40 -19.26 -12.48 -8.93
N GLY A 41 -19.32 -11.15 -8.77
CA GLY A 41 -20.13 -10.47 -7.77
C GLY A 41 -19.51 -10.45 -6.36
N TYR A 42 -18.22 -10.74 -6.20
CA TYR A 42 -17.58 -10.61 -4.90
C TYR A 42 -17.34 -9.15 -4.53
N HIS A 43 -17.63 -8.81 -3.27
CA HIS A 43 -17.05 -7.62 -2.65
C HIS A 43 -15.55 -7.85 -2.44
N ILE A 44 -14.73 -6.92 -2.90
CA ILE A 44 -13.27 -6.97 -2.77
C ILE A 44 -12.73 -5.72 -2.11
N ILE A 45 -11.57 -5.85 -1.48
CA ILE A 45 -10.78 -4.71 -1.02
C ILE A 45 -9.54 -4.67 -1.89
N THR A 46 -9.38 -3.58 -2.64
CA THR A 46 -8.20 -3.32 -3.48
C THR A 46 -7.25 -2.41 -2.72
N CYS A 47 -5.99 -2.82 -2.59
CA CYS A 47 -4.94 -2.01 -1.97
C CYS A 47 -4.01 -1.49 -3.07
N PRO A 48 -4.14 -0.22 -3.45
CA PRO A 48 -3.27 0.40 -4.43
C PRO A 48 -1.86 0.59 -3.88
N CYS A 49 -0.89 0.70 -4.78
CA CYS A 49 0.50 0.96 -4.43
C CYS A 49 0.65 2.38 -3.87
N ALA A 50 1.37 2.53 -2.76
CA ALA A 50 1.60 3.84 -2.16
C ALA A 50 2.40 4.79 -3.08
N MET A 51 3.24 4.23 -3.97
CA MET A 51 4.06 5.01 -4.90
C MET A 51 3.37 5.29 -6.23
N HIS A 52 2.44 4.42 -6.64
CA HIS A 52 1.70 4.51 -7.91
C HIS A 52 0.23 4.15 -7.69
N PRO A 53 -0.52 4.98 -6.93
CA PRO A 53 -1.85 4.61 -6.44
C PRO A 53 -2.91 4.58 -7.55
N GLU A 54 -2.67 5.29 -8.65
CA GLU A 54 -3.62 5.47 -9.74
C GLU A 54 -3.72 4.22 -10.65
N ASP A 55 -2.62 3.50 -10.83
CA ASP A 55 -2.47 2.47 -11.87
C ASP A 55 -1.86 1.16 -11.38
N GLN A 56 -1.33 1.10 -10.14
CA GLN A 56 -0.75 -0.12 -9.59
C GLN A 56 -1.49 -0.64 -8.37
N ILE A 57 -1.81 -1.94 -8.41
CA ILE A 57 -2.39 -2.69 -7.29
C ILE A 57 -1.29 -3.54 -6.66
N ASP A 58 -1.11 -3.45 -5.33
CA ASP A 58 -0.17 -4.30 -4.60
C ASP A 58 -0.86 -5.51 -3.96
N HIS A 59 -2.09 -5.34 -3.47
CA HIS A 59 -2.82 -6.41 -2.77
C HIS A 59 -4.31 -6.41 -3.10
N ILE A 60 -4.93 -7.59 -3.05
CA ILE A 60 -6.38 -7.79 -3.16
C ILE A 60 -6.84 -8.72 -2.04
N PHE A 61 -7.91 -8.36 -1.36
CA PHE A 61 -8.64 -9.23 -0.45
C PHE A 61 -10.02 -9.56 -1.00
N ILE A 62 -10.42 -10.82 -0.84
CA ILE A 62 -11.77 -11.30 -1.12
C ILE A 62 -12.33 -11.86 0.21
N PRO A 63 -12.90 -11.01 1.09
CA PRO A 63 -13.25 -11.40 2.45
C PRO A 63 -14.23 -12.59 2.53
N ALA A 64 -15.20 -12.65 1.62
CA ALA A 64 -16.17 -13.74 1.55
C ALA A 64 -15.53 -15.12 1.33
N LEU A 65 -14.32 -15.17 0.75
CA LEU A 65 -13.55 -16.39 0.51
C LEU A 65 -12.42 -16.61 1.53
N ARG A 66 -12.25 -15.67 2.47
CA ARG A 66 -11.09 -15.58 3.37
C ARG A 66 -9.77 -15.78 2.61
N LEU A 67 -9.64 -15.07 1.48
CA LEU A 67 -8.55 -15.21 0.52
C LEU A 67 -7.89 -13.85 0.23
N ALA A 68 -6.57 -13.82 0.21
CA ALA A 68 -5.77 -12.67 -0.18
C ALA A 68 -4.78 -13.01 -1.31
N PHE A 69 -4.54 -12.04 -2.17
CA PHE A 69 -3.45 -12.03 -3.15
C PHE A 69 -2.53 -10.87 -2.81
N LEU A 70 -1.26 -11.17 -2.54
CA LEU A 70 -0.30 -10.21 -1.99
C LEU A 70 0.95 -10.14 -2.88
N THR A 71 1.44 -8.94 -3.15
CA THR A 71 2.76 -8.73 -3.77
C THR A 71 3.85 -8.71 -2.71
N ASP A 72 4.92 -9.45 -2.96
CA ASP A 72 6.15 -9.50 -2.16
C ASP A 72 7.32 -8.99 -3.01
N ASN A 73 7.93 -7.89 -2.59
CA ASN A 73 9.12 -7.30 -3.20
C ASN A 73 9.92 -6.50 -2.16
N LEU A 74 10.99 -5.82 -2.61
CA LEU A 74 11.86 -5.02 -1.72
C LEU A 74 11.10 -3.97 -0.89
N TRP A 75 10.03 -3.40 -1.44
CA TRP A 75 9.24 -2.32 -0.84
C TRP A 75 8.10 -2.85 0.03
N HIS A 76 7.61 -4.06 -0.26
CA HIS A 76 6.48 -4.71 0.40
C HIS A 76 6.83 -6.15 0.84
N PRO A 77 7.80 -6.37 1.75
CA PRO A 77 8.18 -7.72 2.10
C PRO A 77 7.10 -8.42 2.90
N ILE A 78 6.67 -9.57 2.41
CA ILE A 78 5.64 -10.41 3.02
C ILE A 78 6.30 -11.48 3.87
N GLN A 79 6.14 -11.38 5.18
CA GLN A 79 6.59 -12.39 6.13
C GLN A 79 5.37 -13.06 6.75
N LEU A 80 4.84 -14.09 6.09
CA LEU A 80 3.72 -14.90 6.58
C LEU A 80 4.08 -16.39 6.49
N PRO A 81 3.71 -17.21 7.49
CA PRO A 81 3.89 -18.66 7.41
C PRO A 81 2.89 -19.29 6.43
N GLY A 82 3.23 -20.43 5.84
CA GLY A 82 2.28 -21.24 5.04
C GLY A 82 1.81 -20.62 3.72
N VAL A 83 2.57 -19.68 3.15
CA VAL A 83 2.18 -18.97 1.91
C VAL A 83 2.26 -19.86 0.67
N GLN A 84 1.26 -19.76 -0.20
CA GLN A 84 1.35 -20.27 -1.56
C GLN A 84 2.10 -19.25 -2.43
N ALA A 85 3.39 -19.46 -2.67
CA ALA A 85 4.22 -18.51 -3.39
C ALA A 85 4.24 -18.76 -4.91
N VAL A 86 3.95 -17.72 -5.68
CA VAL A 86 4.16 -17.65 -7.12
C VAL A 86 5.40 -16.81 -7.37
N ARG A 87 6.50 -17.43 -7.81
CA ARG A 87 7.72 -16.70 -8.20
C ARG A 87 7.54 -16.08 -9.57
N CYS A 88 7.43 -14.77 -9.64
CA CYS A 88 7.13 -14.05 -10.87
C CYS A 88 8.31 -14.00 -11.85
N THR A 89 9.54 -14.24 -11.36
CA THR A 89 10.75 -14.38 -12.19
C THR A 89 10.71 -15.52 -13.22
N ARG A 90 9.64 -16.32 -13.25
CA ARG A 90 9.37 -17.33 -14.30
C ARG A 90 8.62 -16.77 -15.51
N PHE A 91 7.99 -15.61 -15.37
CA PHE A 91 7.17 -14.96 -16.41
C PHE A 91 7.92 -13.81 -17.11
N VAL A 92 9.19 -13.62 -16.78
CA VAL A 92 10.05 -12.58 -17.36
C VAL A 92 11.11 -13.21 -18.25
N ASP A 93 11.51 -12.50 -19.30
CA ASP A 93 12.63 -12.88 -20.15
C ASP A 93 13.95 -12.65 -19.41
N ARG A 94 14.55 -13.75 -18.93
CA ARG A 94 15.78 -13.71 -18.14
C ARG A 94 17.01 -13.34 -18.96
N GLU A 95 17.04 -13.73 -20.23
CA GLU A 95 18.17 -13.40 -21.11
C GLU A 95 18.19 -11.90 -21.36
N ASN A 96 17.04 -11.32 -21.69
CA ASN A 96 16.91 -9.88 -21.87
C ASN A 96 17.22 -9.12 -20.56
N LEU A 97 16.67 -9.55 -19.42
CA LEU A 97 16.97 -8.95 -18.11
C LEU A 97 18.47 -8.95 -17.78
N SER A 98 19.21 -9.98 -18.20
CA SER A 98 20.63 -10.11 -17.91
C SER A 98 21.46 -8.96 -18.51
N GLY A 99 21.04 -8.44 -19.67
CA GLY A 99 21.65 -7.31 -20.36
C GLY A 99 21.41 -5.97 -19.66
N PHE A 100 20.33 -5.85 -18.88
CA PHE A 100 19.97 -4.62 -18.16
C PHE A 100 20.37 -4.61 -16.68
N ARG A 101 21.04 -5.65 -16.17
CA ARG A 101 21.37 -5.78 -14.74
C ARG A 101 22.08 -4.57 -14.14
N ALA A 102 23.00 -3.95 -14.86
CA ALA A 102 23.70 -2.76 -14.36
C ALA A 102 22.74 -1.58 -14.19
N ARG A 103 21.84 -1.37 -15.15
CA ARG A 103 20.82 -0.32 -15.11
C ARG A 103 19.79 -0.58 -14.01
N LEU A 104 19.33 -1.83 -13.85
CA LEU A 104 18.40 -2.21 -12.79
C LEU A 104 19.00 -1.89 -11.41
N ARG A 105 20.24 -2.31 -11.14
CA ARG A 105 20.90 -2.00 -9.87
C ARG A 105 21.10 -0.50 -9.65
N PHE A 106 21.40 0.25 -10.71
CA PHE A 106 21.50 1.70 -10.62
C PHE A 106 20.15 2.32 -10.23
N ASN A 107 19.07 1.90 -10.90
CA ASN A 107 17.72 2.37 -10.63
C ASN A 107 17.27 2.02 -9.20
N ASP A 108 17.56 0.81 -8.72
CA ASP A 108 17.21 0.39 -7.35
C ASP A 108 17.86 1.30 -6.30
N ARG A 109 19.15 1.64 -6.50
CA ARG A 109 19.87 2.55 -5.61
C ARG A 109 19.32 3.96 -5.68
N ALA A 110 19.14 4.48 -6.89
CA ALA A 110 18.60 5.82 -7.10
C ALA A 110 17.19 5.96 -6.49
N ALA A 111 16.33 4.94 -6.65
CA ALA A 111 15.00 4.92 -6.05
C ALA A 111 15.08 4.93 -4.51
N SER A 112 15.96 4.12 -3.92
CA SER A 112 16.17 4.11 -2.46
C SER A 112 16.64 5.48 -1.95
N GLU A 113 17.64 6.09 -2.61
CA GLU A 113 18.17 7.40 -2.21
C GLU A 113 17.12 8.51 -2.32
N LEU A 114 16.30 8.49 -3.39
CA LEU A 114 15.22 9.45 -3.57
C LEU A 114 14.11 9.29 -2.51
N ILE A 115 13.77 8.05 -2.14
CA ILE A 115 12.80 7.77 -1.08
C ILE A 115 13.34 8.27 0.27
N ASP A 116 14.61 8.01 0.59
CA ASP A 116 15.23 8.48 1.83
C ASP A 116 15.21 10.02 1.92
N GLN A 117 15.52 10.70 0.82
CA GLN A 117 15.44 12.16 0.74
C GLN A 117 13.99 12.66 0.89
N ALA A 118 13.02 12.01 0.23
CA ALA A 118 11.62 12.37 0.36
C ALA A 118 11.11 12.20 1.79
N VAL A 119 11.49 11.12 2.47
CA VAL A 119 11.17 10.88 3.89
C VAL A 119 11.78 11.97 4.78
N ALA A 120 13.04 12.34 4.56
CA ALA A 120 13.69 13.42 5.32
C ALA A 120 12.97 14.76 5.13
N LEU A 121 12.59 15.09 3.90
CA LEU A 121 11.83 16.31 3.59
C LEU A 121 10.43 16.31 4.21
N MET A 122 9.73 15.17 4.18
CA MET A 122 8.43 15.03 4.85
C MET A 122 8.55 15.20 6.36
N ALA A 123 9.61 14.66 6.98
CA ALA A 123 9.87 14.84 8.40
C ALA A 123 10.16 16.32 8.74
N GLN A 124 10.93 17.02 7.90
CA GLN A 124 11.16 18.45 8.06
C GLN A 124 9.86 19.25 7.94
N ALA A 125 9.05 18.97 6.91
CA ALA A 125 7.75 19.62 6.73
C ALA A 125 6.82 19.38 7.92
N LYS A 126 6.79 18.15 8.47
CA LYS A 126 6.07 17.84 9.69
C LYS A 126 6.57 18.64 10.89
N ASN A 127 7.88 18.76 11.08
CA ASN A 127 8.42 19.53 12.20
C ASN A 127 8.02 21.01 12.11
N CYS A 128 8.10 21.61 10.91
CA CYS A 128 7.63 22.97 10.68
C CYS A 128 6.12 23.10 10.94
N HIS A 129 5.31 22.12 10.50
CA HIS A 129 3.89 22.08 10.79
C HIS A 129 3.61 22.00 12.29
N ASP A 130 4.28 21.10 13.01
CA ASP A 130 4.11 20.91 14.44
C ASP A 130 4.51 22.17 15.23
N GLU A 131 5.54 22.90 14.81
CA GLU A 131 5.90 24.21 15.37
C GLU A 131 4.78 25.24 15.16
N LEU A 132 4.26 25.37 13.93
CA LEU A 132 3.12 26.25 13.64
C LEU A 132 1.89 25.89 14.47
N GLU A 133 1.63 24.59 14.63
CA GLU A 133 0.52 24.07 15.41
C GLU A 133 0.59 24.52 16.88
N THR A 134 1.79 24.74 17.45
CA THR A 134 1.90 25.27 18.82
C THR A 134 1.27 26.65 18.97
N TYR A 135 1.46 27.54 17.99
CA TYR A 135 0.86 28.87 18.00
C TYR A 135 -0.65 28.82 17.75
N TYR A 136 -1.10 27.99 16.80
CA TYR A 136 -2.53 27.85 16.52
C TYR A 136 -3.29 27.26 17.70
N ARG A 137 -2.77 26.22 18.35
CA ARG A 137 -3.43 25.64 19.53
C ARG A 137 -3.60 26.65 20.66
N ALA A 138 -2.65 27.56 20.85
CA ALA A 138 -2.78 28.61 21.86
C ALA A 138 -3.83 29.67 21.49
N ALA A 139 -4.08 29.89 20.20
CA ALA A 139 -4.99 30.92 19.71
C ALA A 139 -6.41 30.41 19.40
N VAL A 140 -6.61 29.10 19.27
CA VAL A 140 -7.90 28.49 18.94
C VAL A 140 -8.75 28.30 20.20
N ASP A 141 -9.98 28.81 20.16
CA ASP A 141 -11.04 28.48 21.12
C ASP A 141 -11.61 27.09 20.79
N PHE A 142 -11.03 26.06 21.40
CA PHE A 142 -11.44 24.67 21.17
C PHE A 142 -12.84 24.38 21.70
N ASP A 143 -13.34 25.12 22.69
CA ASP A 143 -14.71 24.94 23.19
C ASP A 143 -15.72 25.35 22.13
N GLN A 144 -15.47 26.47 21.45
CA GLN A 144 -16.29 26.90 20.31
C GLN A 144 -16.21 25.91 19.13
N VAL A 145 -15.01 25.43 18.79
CA VAL A 145 -14.82 24.42 17.74
C VAL A 145 -15.59 23.13 18.06
N ASN A 146 -15.49 22.65 19.31
CA ASN A 146 -16.20 21.46 19.77
C ASN A 146 -17.71 21.65 19.76
N ALA A 147 -18.21 22.84 20.13
CA ALA A 147 -19.64 23.15 20.07
C ALA A 147 -20.17 23.10 18.62
N VAL A 148 -19.42 23.65 17.65
CA VAL A 148 -19.76 23.56 16.23
C VAL A 148 -19.71 22.12 15.74
N ALA A 149 -18.67 21.35 16.10
CA ALA A 149 -18.54 19.94 15.74
C ALA A 149 -19.72 19.10 16.26
N ALA A 150 -20.12 19.30 17.51
CA ALA A 150 -21.28 18.62 18.10
C ALA A 150 -22.60 19.00 17.41
N ASN A 151 -22.77 20.26 17.00
CA ASN A 151 -23.93 20.67 16.22
C ASN A 151 -23.95 19.99 14.83
N CYS A 152 -22.80 19.92 14.16
CA CYS A 152 -22.68 19.20 12.89
C CYS A 152 -23.00 17.71 13.05
N GLN A 153 -22.54 17.05 14.12
CA GLN A 153 -22.90 15.65 14.41
C GLN A 153 -24.41 15.44 14.54
N LYS A 154 -25.12 16.36 15.21
CA LYS A 154 -26.59 16.32 15.30
C LYS A 154 -27.26 16.48 13.93
N ILE A 155 -26.81 17.43 13.12
CA ILE A 155 -27.33 17.65 11.75
C ILE A 155 -27.13 16.41 10.88
N LEU A 156 -26.00 15.70 11.06
CA LEU A 156 -25.64 14.51 10.30
C LEU A 156 -26.22 13.20 10.89
N GLY A 157 -26.91 13.24 12.03
CA GLY A 157 -27.47 12.05 12.69
C GLY A 157 -26.43 11.10 13.26
N LEU A 158 -25.26 11.61 13.62
CA LEU A 158 -24.11 10.83 14.13
C LEU A 158 -23.99 10.83 15.66
N GLY A 159 -24.90 11.50 16.37
CA GLY A 159 -24.88 11.66 17.84
C GLY A 159 -26.25 11.60 18.47
#